data_AF-A0A7S0LEA6-F1
#
_entry.id   AF-A0A7S0LEA6-F1
#
_cell.length_a   1.000
_cell.length_b   1.000
_cell.length_c   1.000
_cell.angle_alpha   90.00
_cell.angle_beta   90.00
_cell.angle_gamma   90.00
#
_symmetry.space_group_name_H-M   'P 1'
#
loop_
_entity.id
_entity.type
_entity.pdbx_description
1 polymer ?
#
loop_
_entity_poly.entity_id
_entity_poly.type
_entity_poly.pdbx_seq_one_letter_code
_entity_poly.pdbx_strand_id
1 'polypeptide(L)'
;FGVGGAALASMVRASPLLASHAEFRRYSRLRGTSVLATRLYLDRPAYTTYTANACWGFDDGVGMTAFDIRALHAPALDHEPGGVIEVDYYHANSLLCMSDQQIVAKAKADLDAMYGEPLSSATV
;
A
#
# COMPACT_ATOMS: atom_id res chain seq x y z
N PHE A 1 3.88 9.98 -22.07
CA PHE A 1 3.74 8.61 -21.52
C PHE A 1 5.02 8.22 -20.81
N GLY A 2 4.93 7.53 -19.66
CA GLY A 2 6.06 6.97 -18.91
C GLY A 2 5.84 5.48 -18.63
N VAL A 3 6.92 4.72 -18.39
CA VAL A 3 6.88 3.28 -18.09
C VAL A 3 7.69 2.97 -16.83
N GLY A 4 7.45 1.80 -16.21
CA GLY A 4 8.17 1.36 -15.02
C GLY A 4 9.66 1.09 -15.28
N GLY A 5 10.47 1.11 -14.21
CA GLY A 5 11.93 0.96 -14.29
C GLY A 5 12.40 -0.32 -15.02
N ALA A 6 11.68 -1.43 -14.85
CA ALA A 6 11.98 -2.68 -15.57
C ALA A 6 11.78 -2.54 -17.08
N ALA A 7 10.70 -1.88 -17.51
CA ALA A 7 10.43 -1.60 -18.91
C ALA A 7 11.46 -0.60 -19.49
N LEU A 8 11.81 0.46 -18.75
CA LEU A 8 12.89 1.39 -19.14
C LEU A 8 14.21 0.64 -19.38
N ALA A 9 14.60 -0.23 -18.45
CA ALA A 9 15.80 -1.05 -18.62
C ALA A 9 15.70 -2.03 -19.80
N SER A 10 14.50 -2.54 -20.11
CA SER A 10 14.27 -3.37 -21.29
C SER A 10 14.40 -2.59 -22.59
N MET A 11 13.85 -1.38 -22.66
CA MET A 11 13.96 -0.50 -23.84
C MET A 11 15.41 -0.11 -24.14
N VAL A 12 16.20 0.20 -23.10
CA VAL A 12 17.63 0.50 -23.27
C VAL A 12 18.39 -0.73 -23.78
N ARG A 13 18.11 -1.93 -23.25
CA ARG A 13 18.74 -3.18 -23.73
C ARG A 13 18.39 -3.50 -25.18
N ALA A 14 17.18 -3.18 -25.62
CA ALA A 14 16.70 -3.46 -26.96
C ALA A 14 17.20 -2.46 -28.03
N SER A 15 17.80 -1.33 -27.63
CA SER A 15 18.27 -0.29 -28.56
C SER A 15 19.78 -0.06 -28.44
N PRO A 16 20.57 -0.39 -29.47
CA PRO A 16 22.01 -0.12 -29.48
C PRO A 16 22.33 1.37 -29.29
N LEU A 17 21.51 2.25 -29.87
CA LEU A 17 21.65 3.70 -29.72
C LEU A 17 21.52 4.07 -28.24
N LEU A 18 20.42 3.68 -27.57
CA LEU A 18 20.21 4.00 -26.16
C LEU A 18 21.26 3.35 -25.25
N ALA A 19 21.65 2.11 -25.54
CA ALA A 19 22.66 1.39 -24.78
C ALA A 19 24.05 2.05 -24.86
N SER A 20 24.35 2.81 -25.92
CA SER A 20 25.63 3.52 -26.06
C SER A 20 25.80 4.66 -25.05
N HIS A 21 24.69 5.22 -24.54
CA HIS A 21 24.68 6.33 -23.61
C HIS A 21 24.69 5.87 -22.14
N ALA A 22 25.64 6.38 -21.35
CA ALA A 22 25.86 5.94 -19.98
C ALA A 22 24.69 6.28 -19.05
N GLU A 23 24.04 7.42 -19.27
CA GLU A 23 22.87 7.90 -18.56
C GLU A 23 21.70 6.92 -18.67
N PHE A 24 21.44 6.37 -19.86
CA PHE A 24 20.34 5.42 -20.07
C PHE A 24 20.66 4.03 -19.50
N ARG A 25 21.92 3.60 -19.53
CA ARG A 25 22.32 2.34 -18.88
C ARG A 25 22.07 2.34 -17.38
N ARG A 26 22.04 3.51 -16.71
CA ARG A 26 21.76 3.62 -15.27
C ARG A 26 20.35 3.15 -14.89
N TYR A 27 19.39 3.10 -15.82
CA TYR A 27 18.07 2.54 -15.55
C TYR A 27 18.12 1.06 -15.11
N SER A 28 19.17 0.32 -15.49
CA SER A 28 19.39 -1.06 -15.00
C SER A 28 19.59 -1.17 -13.49
N ARG A 29 19.93 -0.06 -12.81
CA ARG A 29 20.11 0.02 -11.35
C ARG A 29 18.82 0.33 -10.60
N LEU A 30 17.77 0.74 -11.31
CA LEU A 30 16.48 0.99 -10.67
C LEU A 30 15.90 -0.34 -10.18
N ARG A 31 15.41 -0.32 -8.96
CA ARG A 31 14.67 -1.42 -8.33
C ARG A 31 13.36 -0.84 -7.83
N GLY A 32 12.27 -1.53 -8.12
CA GLY A 32 10.98 -1.28 -7.49
C GLY A 32 10.79 -2.21 -6.30
N THR A 33 9.92 -1.84 -5.38
CA THR A 33 9.32 -2.77 -4.43
C THR A 33 7.88 -3.03 -4.85
N SER A 34 7.36 -4.21 -4.54
CA SER A 34 5.91 -4.42 -4.58
C SER A 34 5.25 -3.64 -3.46
N VAL A 35 4.06 -3.14 -3.75
CA VAL A 35 3.17 -2.50 -2.79
C VAL A 35 1.76 -3.01 -3.05
N LEU A 36 1.06 -3.39 -1.99
CA LEU A 36 -0.38 -3.65 -2.01
C LEU A 36 -1.04 -2.58 -1.14
N ALA A 37 -1.81 -1.68 -1.76
CA ALA A 37 -2.58 -0.66 -1.06
C ALA A 37 -4.06 -1.08 -1.06
N THR A 38 -4.69 -1.10 0.11
CA THR A 38 -6.09 -1.51 0.26
C THR A 38 -6.83 -0.53 1.15
N ARG A 39 -7.93 0.03 0.66
CA ARG A 39 -8.79 0.92 1.44
C ARG A 39 -10.02 0.17 1.94
N LEU A 40 -10.22 0.19 3.26
CA LEU A 40 -11.39 -0.34 3.92
C LEU A 40 -12.33 0.79 4.31
N TYR A 41 -13.59 0.66 3.89
CA TYR A 41 -14.68 1.54 4.28
C TYR A 41 -15.44 0.86 5.40
N LEU A 42 -15.38 1.43 6.59
CA LEU A 42 -15.93 0.85 7.80
C LEU A 42 -17.32 1.43 8.06
N ASP A 43 -18.24 0.61 8.56
CA ASP A 43 -19.60 1.01 8.94
C ASP A 43 -19.64 2.03 10.11
N ARG A 44 -18.53 2.19 10.84
CA ARG A 44 -18.39 3.03 12.02
C ARG A 44 -17.10 3.86 11.99
N PRO A 45 -17.07 5.03 12.64
CA PRO A 45 -15.85 5.81 12.77
C PRO A 45 -14.72 4.98 13.38
N ALA A 46 -13.58 4.92 12.69
CA ALA A 46 -12.33 4.46 13.26
C ALA A 46 -11.57 5.66 13.84
N TYR A 47 -10.95 5.47 14.99
CA TYR A 47 -10.03 6.43 15.58
C TYR A 47 -8.69 5.75 15.73
N THR A 48 -7.68 6.31 15.08
CA THR A 48 -6.30 5.86 15.18
C THR A 48 -5.50 6.86 16.02
N THR A 49 -4.37 6.43 16.59
CA THR A 49 -3.55 7.33 17.43
C THR A 49 -2.91 8.44 16.59
N TYR A 50 -2.45 8.08 15.39
CA TYR A 50 -1.90 9.02 14.40
C TYR A 50 -2.61 8.85 13.07
N THR A 51 -2.57 9.86 12.20
CA THR A 51 -3.15 9.73 10.85
C THR A 51 -2.38 8.75 9.95
N ALA A 52 -1.13 8.44 10.30
CA ALA A 52 -0.28 7.44 9.64
C ALA A 52 0.45 6.61 10.71
N ASN A 53 0.32 5.30 10.65
CA ASN A 53 0.83 4.38 11.68
C ASN A 53 1.64 3.29 10.98
N ALA A 54 2.96 3.44 10.99
CA ALA A 54 3.87 2.43 10.46
C ALA A 54 3.99 1.27 11.45
N CYS A 55 3.87 0.05 10.95
CA CYS A 55 3.87 -1.18 11.72
C CYS A 55 4.51 -2.33 10.94
N TRP A 56 4.90 -3.39 11.65
CA TRP A 56 5.58 -4.55 11.06
C TRP A 56 5.33 -5.79 11.91
N GLY A 57 5.62 -6.96 11.34
CA GLY A 57 5.58 -8.24 12.06
C GLY A 57 4.29 -9.05 11.87
N PHE A 58 3.38 -8.62 10.99
CA PHE A 58 2.19 -9.39 10.61
C PHE A 58 2.52 -10.53 9.63
N ASP A 59 3.45 -10.28 8.71
CA ASP A 59 4.04 -11.29 7.83
C ASP A 59 5.57 -11.11 7.79
N ASP A 60 6.28 -12.22 7.56
CA ASP A 60 7.74 -12.19 7.47
C ASP A 60 8.21 -11.36 6.27
N GLY A 61 9.08 -10.39 6.52
CA GLY A 61 9.64 -9.49 5.51
C GLY A 61 8.68 -8.46 4.91
N VAL A 62 7.43 -8.34 5.39
CA VAL A 62 6.44 -7.37 4.91
C VAL A 62 6.33 -6.21 5.89
N GLY A 63 6.47 -4.98 5.38
CA GLY A 63 6.19 -3.76 6.13
C GLY A 63 4.74 -3.33 5.94
N MET A 64 4.14 -2.65 6.92
CA MET A 64 2.76 -2.17 6.82
C MET A 64 2.65 -0.71 7.28
N THR A 65 1.77 0.07 6.67
CA THR A 65 1.32 1.35 7.21
C THR A 65 -0.19 1.41 7.16
N ALA A 66 -0.83 1.79 8.28
CA ALA A 66 -2.25 2.10 8.32
C ALA A 66 -2.48 3.62 8.37
N PHE A 67 -3.26 4.13 7.43
CA PHE A 67 -3.62 5.54 7.32
C PHE A 67 -5.09 5.75 7.66
N ASP A 68 -5.37 6.69 8.55
CA ASP A 68 -6.71 7.23 8.71
C ASP A 68 -6.93 8.29 7.63
N ILE A 69 -7.50 7.85 6.51
CA ILE A 69 -7.69 8.67 5.32
C ILE A 69 -8.63 9.83 5.61
N ARG A 70 -9.66 9.61 6.43
CA ARG A 70 -10.59 10.67 6.78
C ARG A 70 -9.88 11.79 7.55
N ALA A 71 -9.11 11.44 8.58
CA ALA A 71 -8.35 12.42 9.34
C ALA A 71 -7.22 13.07 8.52
N LEU A 72 -6.56 12.30 7.65
CA LEU A 72 -5.48 12.81 6.80
C LEU A 72 -5.96 13.86 5.79
N HIS A 73 -7.18 13.70 5.28
CA HIS A 73 -7.79 14.61 4.31
C HIS A 73 -8.80 15.57 4.95
N ALA A 74 -8.87 15.66 6.27
CA ALA A 74 -9.76 16.60 6.94
C ALA A 74 -9.48 18.04 6.50
N PRO A 75 -10.51 18.87 6.25
CA PRO A 75 -11.94 18.58 6.44
C PRO A 75 -12.65 18.00 5.21
N ALA A 76 -11.94 17.72 4.11
CA ALA A 76 -12.56 17.37 2.83
C ALA A 76 -13.39 16.07 2.89
N LEU A 77 -13.03 15.14 3.76
CA LEU A 77 -13.69 13.83 3.91
C LEU A 77 -14.52 13.71 5.21
N ASP A 78 -14.76 14.80 5.95
CA ASP A 78 -15.50 14.74 7.22
C ASP A 78 -16.95 14.26 7.07
N HIS A 79 -17.49 14.33 5.85
CA HIS A 79 -18.84 13.89 5.50
C HIS A 79 -18.93 12.41 5.11
N GLU A 80 -17.79 11.72 4.93
CA GLU A 80 -17.77 10.29 4.61
C GLU A 80 -18.36 9.49 5.79
N PRO A 81 -19.35 8.61 5.54
CA PRO A 81 -19.94 7.81 6.60
C PRO A 81 -18.92 6.80 7.13
N GLY A 82 -18.92 6.63 8.46
CA GLY A 82 -18.04 5.66 9.12
C GLY A 82 -16.56 6.03 9.05
N GLY A 83 -15.68 5.04 8.96
CA GLY A 83 -14.23 5.20 8.96
C GLY A 83 -13.62 4.81 7.61
N VAL A 84 -12.57 5.50 7.18
CA VAL A 84 -11.84 5.13 5.95
C VAL A 84 -10.38 4.90 6.31
N ILE A 85 -9.97 3.63 6.34
CA ILE A 85 -8.60 3.24 6.66
C ILE A 85 -7.95 2.66 5.42
N GLU A 86 -6.78 3.17 5.04
CA GLU A 86 -5.93 2.57 4.01
C GLU A 86 -4.80 1.78 4.67
N VAL A 87 -4.58 0.57 4.17
CA VAL A 87 -3.50 -0.31 4.59
C VAL A 87 -2.57 -0.53 3.41
N ASP A 88 -1.34 -0.05 3.56
CA ASP A 88 -0.26 -0.23 2.60
C ASP A 88 0.68 -1.33 3.10
N TYR A 89 0.86 -2.37 2.29
CA TYR A 89 1.87 -3.40 2.52
C TYR A 89 3.05 -3.20 1.57
N TYR A 90 4.27 -3.15 2.11
CA TYR A 90 5.53 -3.05 1.37
C TYR A 90 6.24 -4.40 1.33
N HIS A 91 6.90 -4.71 0.21
CA HIS A 91 7.43 -6.05 -0.07
C HIS A 91 6.33 -7.13 -0.15
N ALA A 92 5.12 -6.72 -0.50
CA ALA A 92 3.89 -7.51 -0.58
C ALA A 92 3.84 -8.55 -1.72
N ASN A 93 4.98 -9.08 -2.20
CA ASN A 93 5.00 -10.04 -3.31
C ASN A 93 4.11 -11.26 -3.04
N SER A 94 4.11 -11.76 -1.80
CA SER A 94 3.29 -12.89 -1.35
C SER A 94 1.79 -12.55 -1.29
N LEU A 95 1.45 -11.31 -0.99
CA LEU A 95 0.07 -10.86 -0.81
C LEU A 95 -0.62 -10.51 -2.14
N LEU A 96 0.15 -10.06 -3.14
CA LEU A 96 -0.37 -9.69 -4.46
C LEU A 96 -1.02 -10.83 -5.24
N CYS A 97 -0.84 -12.09 -4.82
CA CYS A 97 -1.47 -13.25 -5.42
C CYS A 97 -2.82 -13.63 -4.79
N MET A 98 -3.24 -12.92 -3.72
CA MET A 98 -4.49 -13.16 -3.02
C MET A 98 -5.67 -12.57 -3.80
N SER A 99 -6.88 -13.13 -3.61
CA SER A 99 -8.10 -12.52 -4.11
C SER A 99 -8.49 -11.28 -3.30
N ASP A 100 -9.31 -10.40 -3.88
CA ASP A 100 -9.81 -9.20 -3.18
C ASP A 100 -10.47 -9.54 -1.84
N GLN A 101 -11.27 -10.62 -1.78
CA GLN A 101 -11.89 -11.04 -0.51
C GLN A 101 -10.85 -11.46 0.54
N GLN A 102 -9.80 -12.16 0.12
CA GLN A 102 -8.71 -12.55 1.01
C GLN A 102 -7.91 -11.33 1.48
N ILE A 103 -7.69 -10.35 0.60
CA ILE A 103 -7.00 -9.09 0.91
C ILE A 103 -7.80 -8.28 1.93
N VAL A 104 -9.11 -8.12 1.72
CA VAL A 104 -10.00 -7.42 2.66
C VAL A 104 -9.99 -8.10 4.03
N ALA A 105 -10.15 -9.43 4.07
CA ALA A 105 -10.14 -10.19 5.32
C ALA A 105 -8.80 -10.05 6.07
N LYS A 106 -7.67 -10.12 5.34
CA LYS A 106 -6.34 -9.92 5.92
C LYS A 106 -6.17 -8.51 6.46
N ALA A 107 -6.47 -7.49 5.67
CA ALA A 107 -6.32 -6.10 6.09
C ALA A 107 -7.18 -5.77 7.31
N LYS A 108 -8.39 -6.31 7.39
CA LYS A 108 -9.22 -6.17 8.59
C LYS A 108 -8.60 -6.87 9.80
N ALA A 109 -8.12 -8.11 9.64
CA ALA A 109 -7.49 -8.86 10.73
C ALA A 109 -6.22 -8.16 11.27
N ASP A 110 -5.37 -7.63 10.39
CA ASP A 110 -4.15 -6.92 10.79
C ASP A 110 -4.47 -5.61 11.52
N LEU A 111 -5.49 -4.87 11.08
CA LEU A 111 -5.99 -3.68 11.79
C LEU A 111 -6.57 -4.02 13.17
N ASP A 112 -7.32 -5.11 13.28
CA ASP A 112 -7.91 -5.56 14.54
C ASP A 112 -6.85 -5.95 15.56
N ALA A 113 -5.82 -6.66 15.09
CA ALA A 113 -4.65 -6.99 15.90
C ALA A 113 -3.87 -5.74 16.35
N MET A 114 -3.88 -4.67 15.56
CA MET A 114 -3.15 -3.44 15.86
C MET A 114 -3.87 -2.50 16.82
N TYR A 115 -5.19 -2.31 16.65
CA TYR A 115 -5.94 -1.27 17.37
C TYR A 115 -6.91 -1.80 18.43
N GLY A 116 -7.31 -3.07 18.37
CA GLY A 116 -8.36 -3.61 19.25
C GLY A 116 -9.68 -2.82 19.16
N GLU A 117 -10.46 -2.81 20.24
CA GLU A 117 -11.70 -2.05 20.31
C GLU A 117 -11.41 -0.53 20.39
N PRO A 118 -12.17 0.34 19.69
CA PRO A 118 -13.43 0.08 18.99
C PRO A 118 -13.30 -0.39 17.54
N LEU A 119 -12.09 -0.37 16.94
CA LEU A 119 -11.90 -0.66 15.52
C LEU A 119 -12.20 -2.11 15.16
N SER A 120 -11.90 -3.05 16.07
CA SER A 120 -12.25 -4.46 15.90
C SER A 120 -13.75 -4.71 15.77
N SER A 121 -14.60 -3.88 16.37
CA SER A 121 -16.06 -4.00 16.25
C SER A 121 -16.65 -3.44 14.96
N ALA A 122 -15.88 -2.68 14.17
CA ALA A 122 -16.33 -2.15 12.89
C ALA A 122 -16.30 -3.25 11.81
N THR A 123 -17.21 -3.18 10.85
CA THR A 123 -17.27 -4.10 9.69
C THR A 123 -16.96 -3.36 8.40
N VAL A 124 -16.36 -4.06 7.45
CA VAL A 124 -16.10 -3.59 6.07
C VAL A 124 -17.32 -3.86 5.18
#